data_AF-A0A537FHJ2-F1
#
_entry.id   AF-A0A537FHJ2-F1
#
_cell.length_a   1.000
_cell.length_b   1.000
_cell.length_c   1.000
_cell.angle_alpha   90.00
_cell.angle_beta   90.00
_cell.angle_gamma   90.00
#
_symmetry.space_group_name_H-M   'P 1'
#
loop_
_entity.id
_entity.type
_entity.pdbx_description
1 polymer ?
#
loop_
_entity_poly.entity_id
_entity_poly.type
_entity_poly.pdbx_seq_one_letter_code
_entity_poly.pdbx_strand_id
1 'polypeptide(L)'
;MLSLPLLVIMRWLGYAKVHRAGGVYIVETRLPKGGGLTSLWCILTQIENIVKTGVKLVFPLLLGRTVICDRYALDMVVDGMAGLHDTTGHMRLGFQLLRLLPRPNFAFFMDMYPEVAFKRKPDLPRLEDYVERLQLYRELSSSWDVTIVNARVSADAIHQKVWKVIASSSLLAELAGSLEEVVGPIASGNIR
;
A
#
# COMPACT_ATOMS: atom_id res chain seq x y z
N MET A 1 -10.35 17.01 4.23
CA MET A 1 -11.17 17.55 5.32
C MET A 1 -12.66 17.36 5.00
N LEU A 2 -13.02 16.29 4.29
CA LEU A 2 -14.43 15.98 3.95
C LEU A 2 -14.92 14.77 4.75
N SER A 3 -14.01 13.88 5.18
CA SER A 3 -14.37 12.72 6.00
C SER A 3 -14.75 13.09 7.44
N LEU A 4 -14.17 14.13 8.04
CA LEU A 4 -14.41 14.51 9.44
C LEU A 4 -15.87 14.83 9.80
N PRO A 5 -16.61 15.69 9.06
CA PRO A 5 -18.01 15.96 9.39
C PRO A 5 -18.89 14.70 9.26
N LEU A 6 -18.61 13.84 8.28
CA LEU A 6 -19.31 12.57 8.11
C LEU A 6 -18.92 11.54 9.20
N LEU A 7 -17.68 11.55 9.69
CA LEU A 7 -17.23 10.77 10.87
C LEU A 7 -17.97 11.19 12.14
N VAL A 8 -18.23 12.49 12.31
CA VAL A 8 -19.03 13.03 13.43
C VAL A 8 -20.48 12.55 13.32
N ILE A 9 -21.07 12.57 12.13
CA ILE A 9 -22.42 12.04 11.87
C ILE A 9 -22.48 10.54 12.16
N MET A 10 -21.48 9.76 11.72
CA MET A 10 -21.41 8.31 11.97
C MET A 10 -21.18 7.97 13.43
N ARG A 11 -20.41 8.78 14.16
CA ARG A 11 -20.26 8.68 15.62
C ARG A 11 -21.59 8.95 16.31
N TRP A 12 -22.35 9.94 15.85
CA TRP A 12 -23.66 10.27 16.39
C TRP A 12 -24.70 9.16 16.13
N LEU A 13 -24.60 8.49 14.97
CA LEU A 13 -25.42 7.33 14.60
C LEU A 13 -24.95 6.00 15.22
N GLY A 14 -23.90 5.99 16.05
CA GLY A 14 -23.42 4.79 16.76
C GLY A 14 -22.55 3.83 15.93
N TYR A 15 -22.17 4.19 14.70
CA TYR A 15 -21.39 3.36 13.79
C TYR A 15 -19.86 3.43 13.99
N ALA A 16 -19.39 4.30 14.89
CA ALA A 16 -17.98 4.42 15.23
C ALA A 16 -17.81 4.53 16.75
N LYS A 17 -17.04 3.60 17.34
CA LYS A 17 -16.59 3.69 18.74
C LYS A 17 -15.09 3.95 18.75
N VAL A 18 -14.69 5.03 19.41
CA VAL A 18 -13.27 5.35 19.62
C VAL A 18 -12.85 4.69 20.92
N HIS A 19 -11.97 3.70 20.84
CA HIS A 19 -11.34 3.11 22.01
C HIS A 19 -10.01 3.81 22.24
N ARG A 20 -9.82 4.37 23.44
CA ARG A 20 -8.58 5.00 23.86
C ARG A 20 -7.77 3.97 24.64
N ALA A 21 -6.78 3.36 23.99
CA ALA A 21 -5.81 2.48 24.64
C ALA A 21 -4.41 3.06 24.45
N GLY A 22 -3.70 3.29 25.55
CA GLY A 22 -2.27 3.65 25.51
C GLY A 22 -1.88 4.97 24.81
N GLY A 23 -2.80 5.93 24.69
CA GLY A 23 -2.52 7.21 24.02
C GLY A 23 -2.66 7.20 22.50
N VAL A 24 -3.04 6.06 21.90
CA VAL A 24 -3.37 5.95 20.48
C VAL A 24 -4.89 5.98 20.29
N TYR A 25 -5.37 6.78 19.34
CA TYR A 25 -6.79 6.83 18.98
C TYR A 25 -7.10 5.69 18.02
N ILE A 26 -7.66 4.58 18.53
CA ILE A 26 -8.12 3.47 17.69
C ILE A 26 -9.61 3.68 17.43
N VAL A 27 -9.96 4.03 16.20
CA VAL A 27 -11.35 4.20 15.77
C VAL A 27 -11.84 2.86 15.24
N GLU A 28 -12.56 2.10 16.07
CA GLU A 28 -13.30 0.93 15.60
C GLU A 28 -14.55 1.41 14.88
N THR A 29 -14.52 1.36 13.54
CA THR A 29 -15.70 1.62 12.72
C THR A 29 -16.54 0.35 12.67
N ARG A 30 -17.57 0.28 13.50
CA ARG A 30 -18.60 -0.78 13.44
C ARG A 30 -19.59 -0.45 12.33
N LEU A 31 -19.10 -0.45 11.10
CA LEU A 31 -19.91 -0.25 9.92
C LEU A 31 -20.60 -1.56 9.53
N PRO A 32 -21.92 -1.56 9.26
CA PRO A 32 -22.60 -2.75 8.77
C PRO A 32 -21.99 -3.22 7.44
N LYS A 33 -21.69 -4.52 7.35
CA LYS A 33 -20.97 -5.18 6.25
C LYS A 33 -21.57 -4.93 4.86
N GLY A 34 -22.87 -4.66 4.75
CA GLY A 34 -23.60 -4.59 3.46
C GLY A 34 -24.16 -3.23 3.03
N GLY A 35 -23.87 -2.13 3.75
CA GLY A 35 -24.50 -0.84 3.46
C GLY A 35 -23.83 -0.05 2.33
N GLY A 36 -24.61 0.51 1.40
CA GLY A 36 -24.11 1.48 0.41
C GLY A 36 -23.43 2.70 1.06
N LEU A 37 -23.88 3.07 2.26
CA LEU A 37 -23.27 4.14 3.08
C LEU A 37 -21.84 3.79 3.53
N THR A 38 -21.57 2.53 3.87
CA THR A 38 -20.21 2.03 4.20
C THR A 38 -19.30 2.12 2.98
N SER A 39 -19.82 1.77 1.80
CA SER A 39 -19.06 1.89 0.55
C SER A 39 -18.76 3.35 0.20
N LEU A 40 -19.74 4.23 0.32
CA LEU A 40 -19.58 5.67 0.09
C LEU A 40 -18.58 6.29 1.07
N TRP A 41 -18.65 5.92 2.35
CA TRP A 41 -17.69 6.32 3.37
C TRP A 41 -16.26 5.89 3.01
N CYS A 42 -16.10 4.62 2.61
CA CYS A 42 -14.82 4.09 2.17
C CYS A 42 -14.28 4.87 0.97
N ILE A 43 -15.11 5.09 -0.06
CA ILE A 43 -14.73 5.86 -1.26
C ILE A 43 -14.26 7.27 -0.89
N LEU A 44 -15.05 8.03 -0.11
CA LEU A 44 -14.71 9.40 0.29
C LEU A 44 -13.40 9.45 1.09
N THR A 45 -13.20 8.50 2.01
CA THR A 45 -12.00 8.42 2.83
C THR A 45 -10.77 8.10 1.97
N GLN A 46 -10.89 7.15 1.03
CA GLN A 46 -9.78 6.81 0.16
C GLN A 46 -9.45 7.91 -0.85
N ILE A 47 -10.45 8.64 -1.39
CA ILE A 47 -10.19 9.82 -2.22
C ILE A 47 -9.37 10.86 -1.45
N GLU A 48 -9.74 11.16 -0.20
CA GLU A 48 -8.98 12.11 0.62
C GLU A 48 -7.54 11.64 0.86
N ASN A 49 -7.35 10.35 1.11
CA ASN A 49 -6.04 9.74 1.28
C ASN A 49 -5.22 9.80 -0.01
N ILE A 50 -5.81 9.50 -1.16
CA ILE A 50 -5.15 9.55 -2.47
C ILE A 50 -4.68 10.97 -2.78
N VAL A 51 -5.52 11.98 -2.54
CA VAL A 51 -5.13 13.38 -2.77
C VAL A 51 -3.97 13.78 -1.85
N LYS A 52 -4.03 13.47 -0.56
CA LYS A 52 -2.97 13.82 0.39
C LYS A 52 -1.65 13.10 0.10
N THR A 53 -1.70 11.79 -0.07
CA THR A 53 -0.52 10.97 -0.34
C THR A 53 0.03 11.27 -1.72
N GLY A 54 -0.84 11.39 -2.72
CA GLY A 54 -0.50 11.72 -4.10
C GLY A 54 0.22 13.05 -4.20
N VAL A 55 -0.30 14.13 -3.61
CA VAL A 55 0.38 15.45 -3.66
C VAL A 55 1.76 15.40 -3.01
N LYS A 56 1.89 14.74 -1.85
CA LYS A 56 3.17 14.60 -1.14
C LYS A 56 4.17 13.72 -1.86
N LEU A 57 3.70 12.76 -2.65
CA LEU A 57 4.54 11.84 -3.40
C LEU A 57 4.92 12.43 -4.76
N VAL A 58 3.96 12.96 -5.50
CA VAL A 58 4.14 13.50 -6.85
C VAL A 58 5.07 14.71 -6.82
N PHE A 59 4.98 15.57 -5.81
CA PHE A 59 5.85 16.74 -5.72
C PHE A 59 7.36 16.37 -5.72
N PRO A 60 7.90 15.56 -4.78
CA PRO A 60 9.30 15.16 -4.81
C PRO A 60 9.67 14.30 -6.03
N LEU A 61 8.74 13.48 -6.54
CA LEU A 61 8.98 12.70 -7.77
C LEU A 61 9.17 13.61 -8.99
N LEU A 62 8.37 14.67 -9.13
CA LEU A 62 8.54 15.67 -10.20
C LEU A 62 9.85 16.43 -10.10
N LEU A 63 10.43 16.54 -8.90
CA LEU A 63 11.77 17.08 -8.68
C LEU A 63 12.89 16.06 -8.95
N GLY A 64 12.57 14.88 -9.50
CA GLY A 64 13.54 13.82 -9.80
C GLY A 64 14.17 13.18 -8.56
N ARG A 65 13.52 13.28 -7.39
CA ARG A 65 14.03 12.71 -6.14
C ARG A 65 13.53 11.27 -5.97
N THR A 66 14.40 10.40 -5.46
CA THR A 66 14.00 9.07 -4.98
C THR A 66 13.17 9.20 -3.71
N VAL A 67 11.97 8.61 -3.70
CA VAL A 67 11.09 8.60 -2.53
C VAL A 67 11.02 7.19 -1.97
N ILE A 68 11.29 7.05 -0.66
CA ILE A 68 11.12 5.80 0.08
C ILE A 68 9.89 5.96 0.97
N CYS A 69 8.90 5.09 0.80
CA CYS A 69 7.68 5.08 1.60
C CYS A 69 7.69 3.90 2.57
N ASP A 70 7.73 4.18 3.87
CA ASP A 70 7.37 3.19 4.89
C ASP A 70 5.84 3.13 4.99
N ARG A 71 5.26 2.11 4.34
CA ARG A 71 3.82 1.90 4.04
C ARG A 71 3.28 2.77 2.90
N TYR A 72 2.51 2.12 2.04
CA TYR A 72 1.92 2.74 0.83
C TYR A 72 0.53 2.17 0.55
N ALA A 73 0.04 2.27 -0.68
CA ALA A 73 -1.32 1.90 -1.08
C ALA A 73 -1.76 0.49 -0.60
N LEU A 74 -0.87 -0.51 -0.65
CA LEU A 74 -1.20 -1.87 -0.21
C LEU A 74 -1.54 -1.94 1.29
N ASP A 75 -0.84 -1.19 2.15
CA ASP A 75 -1.13 -1.14 3.60
C ASP A 75 -2.52 -0.54 3.84
N MET A 76 -2.87 0.50 3.08
CA MET A 76 -4.18 1.14 3.16
C MET A 76 -5.32 0.20 2.74
N VAL A 77 -5.07 -0.68 1.75
CA VAL A 77 -6.02 -1.72 1.34
C VAL A 77 -6.14 -2.78 2.42
N VAL A 78 -5.02 -3.32 2.91
CA VAL A 78 -5.02 -4.39 3.91
C VAL A 78 -5.67 -3.94 5.21
N ASP A 79 -5.31 -2.76 5.73
CA ASP A 79 -5.91 -2.23 6.96
C ASP A 79 -7.39 -1.93 6.79
N GLY A 80 -7.80 -1.42 5.62
CA GLY A 80 -9.19 -1.17 5.32
C GLY A 80 -10.01 -2.45 5.18
N MET A 81 -9.47 -3.47 4.50
CA MET A 81 -10.13 -4.76 4.33
C MET A 81 -10.25 -5.51 5.65
N ALA A 82 -9.19 -5.53 6.47
CA ALA A 82 -9.24 -6.11 7.81
C ALA A 82 -10.23 -5.35 8.71
N GLY A 83 -10.24 -4.01 8.67
CA GLY A 83 -11.17 -3.20 9.46
C GLY A 83 -12.64 -3.36 9.08
N LEU A 84 -12.94 -3.68 7.81
CA LEU A 84 -14.30 -3.94 7.32
C LEU A 84 -14.65 -5.44 7.27
N HIS A 85 -13.70 -6.32 7.60
CA HIS A 85 -13.78 -7.77 7.41
C HIS A 85 -14.23 -8.18 5.99
N ASP A 86 -13.65 -7.51 4.98
CA ASP A 86 -13.85 -7.84 3.57
C ASP A 86 -12.90 -8.95 3.12
N THR A 87 -13.31 -9.73 2.11
CA THR A 87 -12.47 -10.78 1.52
C THR A 87 -11.81 -10.30 0.23
N THR A 88 -10.65 -10.88 -0.11
CA THR A 88 -9.89 -10.54 -1.33
C THR A 88 -10.68 -10.75 -2.63
N GLY A 89 -11.66 -11.66 -2.63
CA GLY A 89 -12.56 -11.89 -3.77
C GLY A 89 -13.58 -10.78 -4.02
N HIS A 90 -13.87 -9.91 -3.04
CA HIS A 90 -14.87 -8.84 -3.15
C HIS A 90 -14.29 -7.49 -2.71
N MET A 91 -13.21 -7.07 -3.37
CA MET A 91 -12.58 -5.78 -3.07
C MET A 91 -13.50 -4.61 -3.47
N ARG A 92 -13.92 -3.80 -2.49
CA ARG A 92 -14.78 -2.63 -2.70
C ARG A 92 -14.12 -1.60 -3.64
N LEU A 93 -14.96 -0.85 -4.37
CA LEU A 93 -14.52 0.23 -5.27
C LEU A 93 -13.57 1.22 -4.57
N GLY A 94 -13.84 1.57 -3.29
CA GLY A 94 -12.96 2.47 -2.53
C GLY A 94 -11.51 2.01 -2.47
N PHE A 95 -11.26 0.70 -2.32
CA PHE A 95 -9.91 0.13 -2.33
C PHE A 95 -9.34 0.01 -3.74
N GLN A 96 -10.19 -0.20 -4.74
CA GLN A 96 -9.76 -0.18 -6.14
C GLN A 96 -9.26 1.21 -6.57
N LEU A 97 -9.83 2.29 -6.04
CA LEU A 97 -9.37 3.66 -6.30
C LEU A 97 -7.91 3.89 -5.87
N LEU A 98 -7.40 3.16 -4.87
CA LEU A 98 -6.01 3.27 -4.44
C LEU A 98 -5.01 2.85 -5.52
N ARG A 99 -5.44 2.12 -6.55
CA ARG A 99 -4.61 1.81 -7.73
C ARG A 99 -4.34 3.03 -8.63
N LEU A 100 -5.03 4.15 -8.41
CA LEU A 100 -4.77 5.42 -9.10
C LEU A 100 -3.52 6.13 -8.56
N LEU A 101 -3.03 5.74 -7.39
CA LEU A 101 -1.77 6.25 -6.87
C LEU A 101 -0.59 5.83 -7.77
N PRO A 102 0.47 6.66 -7.86
CA PRO A 102 1.66 6.32 -8.64
C PRO A 102 2.19 4.93 -8.29
N ARG A 103 2.43 4.09 -9.30
CA ARG A 103 2.98 2.75 -9.07
C ARG A 103 4.43 2.86 -8.61
N PRO A 104 4.82 2.18 -7.52
CA PRO A 104 6.21 2.17 -7.09
C PRO A 104 7.06 1.37 -8.08
N ASN A 105 8.30 1.80 -8.32
CA ASN A 105 9.26 1.01 -9.09
C ASN A 105 9.64 -0.29 -8.38
N PHE A 106 9.71 -0.24 -7.04
CA PHE A 106 9.97 -1.38 -6.18
C PHE A 106 9.04 -1.32 -4.98
N ALA A 107 8.39 -2.45 -4.67
CA ALA A 107 7.62 -2.63 -3.46
C ALA A 107 8.02 -3.94 -2.79
N PHE A 108 8.25 -3.89 -1.49
CA PHE A 108 8.70 -5.05 -0.71
C PHE A 108 7.75 -5.29 0.45
N PHE A 109 7.29 -6.53 0.59
CA PHE A 109 6.53 -6.99 1.75
C PHE A 109 7.39 -7.91 2.60
N MET A 110 7.58 -7.54 3.86
CA MET A 110 8.42 -8.28 4.81
C MET A 110 7.58 -9.38 5.49
N ASP A 111 7.64 -10.61 4.96
CA ASP A 111 6.89 -11.74 5.53
C ASP A 111 7.58 -12.27 6.80
N MET A 112 6.88 -12.19 7.92
CA MET A 112 7.33 -12.69 9.21
C MET A 112 6.22 -13.42 9.95
N TYR A 113 6.58 -14.16 11.00
CA TYR A 113 5.61 -14.81 11.87
C TYR A 113 4.77 -13.77 12.64
N PRO A 114 3.43 -13.91 12.68
CA PRO A 114 2.56 -12.96 13.33
C PRO A 114 2.83 -12.85 14.84
N GLU A 115 3.23 -13.94 15.49
CA GLU A 115 3.59 -13.97 16.92
C GLU A 115 4.84 -13.13 17.19
N VAL A 116 5.82 -13.19 16.28
CA VAL A 116 7.04 -12.40 16.37
C VAL A 116 6.74 -10.93 16.11
N ALA A 117 5.85 -10.62 15.15
CA ALA A 117 5.42 -9.26 14.86
C ALA A 117 4.72 -8.63 16.07
N PHE A 118 3.75 -9.36 16.64
CA PHE A 118 3.01 -8.96 17.84
C PHE A 118 3.93 -8.72 19.03
N LYS A 119 4.91 -9.61 19.25
CA LYS A 119 5.88 -9.46 20.36
C LYS A 119 6.80 -8.24 20.18
N ARG A 120 7.19 -7.91 18.96
CA ARG A 120 8.07 -6.76 18.68
C ARG A 120 7.35 -5.43 18.87
N LYS A 121 6.08 -5.38 18.46
CA LYS A 121 5.28 -4.16 18.58
C LYS A 121 3.79 -4.54 18.66
N PRO A 122 3.19 -4.56 19.86
CA PRO A 122 1.78 -4.91 20.05
C PRO A 122 0.88 -3.71 19.70
N ASP A 123 0.87 -3.33 18.43
CA ASP A 123 0.07 -2.19 17.92
C ASP A 123 -1.42 -2.55 17.77
N LEU A 124 -1.73 -3.82 17.51
CA LEU A 124 -3.10 -4.33 17.41
C LEU A 124 -3.49 -5.06 18.69
N PRO A 125 -4.78 -5.04 19.07
CA PRO A 125 -5.23 -5.56 20.35
C PRO A 125 -5.10 -7.09 20.46
N ARG A 126 -5.13 -7.82 19.34
CA ARG A 126 -5.08 -9.29 19.35
C ARG A 126 -4.12 -9.87 18.31
N LEU A 127 -3.66 -11.10 18.55
CA LEU A 127 -2.79 -11.83 17.61
C LEU A 127 -3.54 -12.16 16.32
N GLU A 128 -4.83 -12.47 16.42
CA GLU A 128 -5.68 -12.81 15.27
C GLU A 128 -5.75 -11.66 14.25
N ASP A 129 -5.69 -10.41 14.71
CA ASP A 129 -5.67 -9.21 13.86
C ASP A 129 -4.40 -9.13 12.99
N TYR A 130 -3.28 -9.67 13.48
CA TYR A 130 -2.04 -9.81 12.71
C TYR A 130 -2.13 -10.96 11.72
N VAL A 131 -2.72 -12.09 12.11
CA VAL A 131 -2.91 -13.26 11.24
C VAL A 131 -3.76 -12.88 10.02
N GLU A 132 -4.89 -12.20 10.24
CA GLU A 132 -5.79 -11.74 9.18
C GLU A 132 -5.06 -10.82 8.19
N ARG A 133 -4.36 -9.80 8.69
CA ARG A 133 -3.60 -8.86 7.84
C ARG A 133 -2.48 -9.56 7.08
N LEU A 134 -1.73 -10.46 7.72
CA LEU A 134 -0.65 -11.19 7.08
C LEU A 134 -1.17 -12.06 5.93
N GLN A 135 -2.35 -12.68 6.10
CA GLN A 135 -3.01 -13.42 5.05
C GLN A 135 -3.41 -12.50 3.88
N LEU A 136 -4.05 -11.36 4.15
CA LEU A 136 -4.41 -10.37 3.14
C LEU A 136 -3.18 -9.87 2.37
N TYR A 137 -2.07 -9.59 3.06
CA TYR A 137 -0.80 -9.20 2.43
C TYR A 137 -0.29 -10.26 1.46
N ARG A 138 -0.29 -11.53 1.87
CA ARG A 138 0.15 -12.64 1.03
C ARG A 138 -0.72 -12.78 -0.21
N GLU A 139 -2.04 -12.74 -0.05
CA GLU A 139 -3.00 -12.88 -1.14
C GLU A 139 -2.92 -11.70 -2.13
N LEU A 140 -2.79 -10.47 -1.63
CA LEU A 140 -2.80 -9.27 -2.47
C LEU A 140 -1.45 -8.96 -3.12
N SER A 141 -0.33 -9.41 -2.52
CA SER A 141 1.04 -9.08 -2.97
C SER A 141 1.25 -9.29 -4.47
N SER A 142 0.80 -10.42 -5.01
CA SER A 142 0.93 -10.75 -6.44
C SER A 142 0.18 -9.77 -7.34
N SER A 143 -1.02 -9.35 -6.95
CA SER A 143 -1.86 -8.45 -7.77
C SER A 143 -1.46 -6.97 -7.67
N TRP A 144 -0.55 -6.64 -6.75
CA TRP A 144 -0.04 -5.29 -6.49
C TRP A 144 1.46 -5.17 -6.83
N ASP A 145 2.02 -6.15 -7.55
CA ASP A 145 3.44 -6.18 -7.95
C ASP A 145 4.42 -6.03 -6.78
N VAL A 146 4.07 -6.59 -5.61
CA VAL A 146 4.89 -6.50 -4.40
C VAL A 146 5.75 -7.74 -4.24
N THR A 147 7.06 -7.54 -4.10
CA THR A 147 8.02 -8.61 -3.86
C THR A 147 7.97 -9.04 -2.40
N ILE A 148 7.65 -10.31 -2.15
CA ILE A 148 7.70 -10.90 -0.81
C ILE A 148 9.16 -11.16 -0.43
N VAL A 149 9.57 -10.64 0.73
CA VAL A 149 10.90 -10.84 1.32
C VAL A 149 10.74 -11.58 2.63
N ASN A 150 11.47 -12.70 2.79
CA ASN A 150 11.48 -13.44 4.04
C ASN A 150 12.18 -12.61 5.13
N ALA A 151 11.42 -12.14 6.11
CA ALA A 151 11.92 -11.31 7.21
C ALA A 151 12.20 -12.11 8.49
N ARG A 152 12.32 -13.44 8.38
CA ARG A 152 12.69 -14.36 9.47
C ARG A 152 14.20 -14.57 9.58
N VAL A 153 14.97 -14.01 8.65
CA VAL A 153 16.44 -14.03 8.63
C VAL A 153 17.01 -12.77 9.26
N SER A 154 18.35 -12.67 9.33
CA SER A 154 19.03 -11.48 9.85
C SER A 154 18.74 -10.24 9.00
N ALA A 155 18.84 -9.05 9.60
CA ALA A 155 18.66 -7.78 8.90
C ALA A 155 19.63 -7.62 7.72
N ASP A 156 20.87 -8.09 7.86
CA ASP A 156 21.87 -8.07 6.78
C ASP A 156 21.44 -8.90 5.57
N ALA A 157 20.88 -10.09 5.79
CA ALA A 157 20.39 -10.94 4.72
C ALA A 157 19.18 -10.32 4.00
N ILE A 158 18.28 -9.66 4.74
CA ILE A 158 17.15 -8.90 4.17
C ILE A 158 17.69 -7.76 3.30
N HIS A 159 18.63 -6.97 3.83
CA HIS A 159 19.24 -5.84 3.13
C HIS A 159 19.90 -6.28 1.82
N GLN A 160 20.73 -7.33 1.86
CA GLN A 160 21.36 -7.88 0.66
C GLN A 160 20.33 -8.33 -0.38
N LYS A 161 19.23 -8.96 0.05
CA LYS A 161 18.17 -9.42 -0.85
C LYS A 161 17.47 -8.24 -1.53
N VAL A 162 17.09 -7.21 -0.78
CA VAL A 162 16.46 -5.99 -1.31
C VAL A 162 17.40 -5.29 -2.28
N TRP A 163 18.66 -5.11 -1.89
CA TRP A 163 19.67 -4.45 -2.73
C TRP A 163 19.90 -5.18 -4.05
N LYS A 164 19.95 -6.51 -4.03
CA LYS A 164 20.11 -7.32 -5.24
C LYS A 164 19.00 -7.06 -6.27
N VAL A 165 17.75 -6.93 -5.81
CA VAL A 165 16.59 -6.65 -6.68
C VAL A 165 16.70 -5.25 -7.31
N ILE A 166 17.03 -4.25 -6.50
CA ILE A 166 17.19 -2.86 -6.95
C ILE A 166 18.34 -2.76 -7.96
N ALA A 167 19.51 -3.31 -7.61
CA ALA A 167 20.70 -3.28 -8.45
C ALA A 167 20.49 -3.99 -9.80
N SER A 168 19.83 -5.16 -9.82
CA SER A 168 19.52 -5.86 -11.07
C SER A 168 18.64 -5.05 -12.01
N SER A 169 17.69 -4.28 -11.47
CA SER A 169 16.81 -3.45 -12.27
C SER A 169 17.50 -2.20 -12.79
N SER A 170 18.42 -1.60 -12.02
CA SER A 170 19.24 -0.48 -12.48
C SER A 170 20.10 -0.88 -13.67
N LEU A 171 20.75 -2.06 -13.56
CA LEU A 171 21.60 -2.59 -14.62
C LEU A 171 20.81 -2.88 -15.91
N LEU A 172 19.60 -3.43 -15.79
CA LEU A 172 18.72 -3.65 -16.95
C LEU A 172 18.27 -2.34 -17.60
N ALA A 173 18.02 -1.29 -16.81
CA ALA A 173 17.66 0.03 -17.34
C ALA A 173 18.84 0.68 -18.09
N GLU A 174 20.06 0.56 -17.56
CA GLU A 174 21.29 1.05 -18.23
C GLU A 174 21.56 0.31 -19.54
N LEU A 175 21.36 -1.02 -19.56
CA LEU A 175 21.51 -1.82 -20.78
C LEU A 175 20.43 -1.51 -21.83
N ALA A 176 19.19 -1.25 -21.41
CA ALA A 176 18.12 -0.84 -22.34
C ALA A 176 18.39 0.56 -22.94
N GLY A 177 18.85 1.52 -22.13
CA GLY A 177 19.21 2.85 -22.62
C GLY A 177 20.39 2.84 -23.60
N SER A 178 21.39 1.99 -23.35
CA SER A 178 22.53 1.85 -24.28
C SER A 178 22.15 1.15 -25.59
N LEU A 179 21.18 0.22 -25.59
CA LEU A 179 20.66 -0.38 -26.83
C LEU A 179 19.85 0.60 -27.68
N GLU A 180 19.09 1.51 -27.07
CA GLU A 180 18.35 2.55 -27.81
C GLU A 180 19.28 3.59 -28.45
N GLU A 181 20.41 3.94 -27.82
CA GLU A 181 21.42 4.81 -28.45
C GLU A 181 22.15 4.15 -29.63
N VAL A 182 22.35 2.83 -29.58
CA VAL A 182 23.00 2.08 -30.66
C VAL A 182 22.08 1.89 -31.87
N VAL A 183 20.75 1.89 -31.66
CA VAL A 183 19.73 1.83 -32.74
C VAL A 183 19.22 3.24 -33.06
N GLY A 184 20.14 4.16 -33.34
CA GLY A 184 19.82 5.46 -33.97
C GLY A 184 19.28 5.29 -35.40
N PRO A 185 18.59 6.30 -35.97
CA PRO A 185 17.68 6.13 -37.09
C PRO A 185 18.40 5.60 -38.32
N ILE A 186 17.90 4.49 -38.87
CA ILE A 186 18.25 4.05 -40.23
C ILE A 186 17.86 5.20 -41.16
N ALA A 187 18.86 5.93 -41.63
CA ALA A 187 18.70 6.94 -42.66
C ALA A 187 17.97 6.31 -43.84
N SER A 188 16.71 6.73 -44.06
CA SER A 188 15.98 6.48 -45.28
C SER A 188 16.77 7.13 -46.42
N GLY A 189 17.56 6.30 -47.10
CA GLY A 189 18.32 6.70 -48.27
C GLY A 189 17.36 7.10 -49.39
N ASN A 190 17.54 8.33 -49.85
CA ASN A 190 16.96 8.88 -51.07
C ASN A 190 17.05 7.87 -52.22
N ILE A 191 15.90 7.44 -52.74
CA ILE A 191 15.81 6.86 -54.09
C ILE A 191 15.34 8.01 -54.99
N ARG A 192 16.29 8.48 -55.81
CA ARG A 192 16.05 9.36 -56.95
C ARG A 192 15.29 8.63 -58.05
#